data_AF-X7XP91-F1
#
_entry.id   AF-X7XP91-F1
#
_cell.length_a   1.000
_cell.length_b   1.000
_cell.length_c   1.000
_cell.angle_alpha   90.00
_cell.angle_beta   90.00
_cell.angle_gamma   90.00
#
_symmetry.space_group_name_H-M   'P 1'
#
loop_
_entity.id
_entity.type
_entity.pdbx_description
1 polymer ?
#
loop_
_entity_poly.entity_id
_entity_poly.type
_entity_poly.pdbx_seq_one_letter_code
_entity_poly.pdbx_strand_id
1 'polypeptide(L)'
;MVSAGLDLALWLAGEIGGEGRAKAIQLAIEYDPQPPFDSGHMSKASVTTKAAATALLSKDSVKPANLTATTMLAWQQTLTAVRSRRRRRQPESNISTKLSLRKPRPT
;
A
#
# COMPACT_ATOMS: atom_id res chain seq x y z
N MET A 1 -6.75 3.76 -15.99
CA MET A 1 -6.75 2.31 -16.29
C MET A 1 -7.87 1.87 -17.23
N VAL A 2 -8.69 2.78 -17.78
CA VAL A 2 -9.85 2.37 -18.59
C VAL A 2 -9.48 2.13 -20.06
N SER A 3 -8.84 3.10 -20.73
CA SER A 3 -8.50 2.97 -22.16
C SER A 3 -7.33 1.99 -22.42
N ALA A 4 -6.24 2.12 -21.66
CA ALA A 4 -5.04 1.29 -21.88
C ALA A 4 -5.27 -0.23 -21.77
N GLY A 5 -6.25 -0.67 -20.96
CA GLY A 5 -6.61 -2.08 -20.86
C GLY A 5 -7.38 -2.59 -22.08
N LEU A 6 -8.20 -1.73 -22.69
CA LEU A 6 -8.97 -2.08 -23.89
C LEU A 6 -8.07 -2.11 -25.13
N ASP A 7 -7.14 -1.17 -25.25
CA ASP A 7 -6.12 -1.17 -26.31
C ASP A 7 -5.28 -2.45 -26.27
N LEU A 8 -4.87 -2.87 -25.07
CA LEU A 8 -4.15 -4.13 -24.87
C LEU A 8 -5.01 -5.36 -25.25
N ALA A 9 -6.28 -5.36 -24.88
CA ALA A 9 -7.19 -6.47 -25.21
C ALA A 9 -7.40 -6.61 -26.73
N LEU A 10 -7.54 -5.49 -27.46
CA LEU A 10 -7.62 -5.49 -28.91
C LEU A 10 -6.31 -5.96 -29.57
N TRP A 11 -5.17 -5.52 -29.04
CA TRP A 11 -3.86 -6.02 -29.50
C TRP A 11 -3.74 -7.54 -29.32
N LEU A 12 -4.09 -8.06 -28.14
CA LEU A 12 -4.09 -9.51 -27.88
C LEU A 12 -5.07 -10.27 -28.78
N ALA A 13 -6.25 -9.70 -29.07
CA ALA A 13 -7.20 -10.30 -29.99
C ALA A 13 -6.62 -10.44 -31.41
N GLY A 14 -5.78 -9.49 -31.83
CA GLY A 14 -5.03 -9.55 -33.08
C GLY A 14 -3.93 -10.61 -33.06
N GLU A 15 -3.20 -10.71 -31.95
CA GLU A 15 -2.14 -11.71 -31.78
C GLU A 15 -2.68 -13.14 -31.78
N ILE A 16 -3.84 -13.37 -31.15
CA ILE A 16 -4.45 -14.70 -31.01
C ILE A 16 -5.31 -15.07 -32.22
N GLY A 17 -6.08 -14.10 -32.74
CA GLY A 17 -7.15 -14.34 -33.71
C GLY A 17 -6.90 -13.73 -35.09
N GLY A 18 -5.77 -13.06 -35.29
CA GLY A 18 -5.46 -12.30 -36.49
C GLY A 18 -6.14 -10.93 -36.55
N GLU A 19 -5.63 -10.08 -37.42
CA GLU A 19 -6.07 -8.69 -37.59
C GLU A 19 -7.57 -8.56 -37.89
N GLY A 20 -8.13 -9.43 -38.73
CA GLY A 20 -9.54 -9.40 -39.09
C GLY A 20 -10.46 -9.61 -37.88
N ARG A 21 -10.08 -10.49 -36.95
CA ARG A 21 -10.85 -10.74 -35.73
C ARG A 21 -10.77 -9.55 -34.76
N ALA A 22 -9.59 -8.95 -34.63
CA ALA A 22 -9.42 -7.73 -33.83
C ALA A 22 -10.28 -6.57 -34.36
N LYS A 23 -10.28 -6.33 -35.68
CA LYS A 23 -11.12 -5.30 -36.32
C LYS A 23 -12.61 -5.57 -36.16
N ALA A 24 -13.04 -6.82 -36.30
CA ALA A 24 -14.43 -7.20 -36.08
C ALA A 24 -14.87 -6.96 -34.63
N ILE A 25 -14.02 -7.30 -33.65
CA ILE A 25 -14.26 -7.00 -32.24
C ILE A 25 -14.33 -5.49 -32.02
N GLN A 26 -13.37 -4.74 -32.54
CA GLN A 26 -13.33 -3.27 -32.43
C GLN A 26 -14.64 -2.63 -32.94
N LEU A 27 -15.13 -3.07 -34.10
CA LEU A 27 -16.38 -2.61 -34.67
C LEU A 27 -17.59 -3.05 -33.83
N ALA A 28 -17.61 -4.30 -33.36
CA ALA A 28 -18.74 -4.86 -32.61
C ALA A 28 -18.98 -4.15 -31.27
N ILE A 29 -17.94 -3.55 -30.69
CA ILE A 29 -18.04 -2.75 -29.47
C ILE A 29 -18.04 -1.24 -29.74
N GLU A 30 -18.05 -0.83 -31.02
CA GLU A 30 -17.96 0.56 -31.47
C GLU A 30 -16.80 1.34 -30.82
N TYR A 31 -15.63 0.70 -30.72
CA TYR A 31 -14.47 1.31 -30.08
C TYR A 31 -13.76 2.30 -31.00
N ASP A 32 -14.16 3.56 -30.87
CA ASP A 32 -13.54 4.74 -31.48
C ASP A 32 -13.28 5.82 -30.42
N PRO A 33 -12.21 5.70 -29.61
CA PRO A 33 -11.95 6.65 -28.54
C PRO A 33 -11.54 8.01 -29.13
N GLN A 34 -12.41 9.02 -28.98
CA GLN A 34 -12.13 10.41 -29.34
C GLN A 34 -12.20 11.33 -28.12
N PRO A 35 -11.11 11.43 -27.33
CA PRO A 35 -11.10 12.27 -26.14
C PRO A 35 -11.24 13.76 -26.51
N PRO A 36 -12.12 14.53 -25.85
CA PRO A 36 -12.28 15.96 -26.12
C PRO A 36 -11.11 16.83 -25.63
N PHE A 37 -10.19 16.27 -24.83
CA PHE A 37 -9.05 17.00 -24.25
C PHE A 37 -7.74 16.22 -24.42
N ASP A 38 -6.67 16.89 -24.85
CA ASP A 38 -5.33 16.30 -25.02
C ASP A 38 -4.48 16.36 -23.73
N SER A 39 -5.05 15.87 -22.62
CA SER A 39 -4.38 15.85 -21.30
C SER A 39 -4.21 14.45 -20.72
N GLY A 40 -4.39 13.41 -21.55
CA GLY A 40 -4.28 12.01 -21.14
C GLY A 40 -2.86 11.53 -20.81
N HIS A 41 -1.83 12.34 -21.04
CA HIS A 41 -0.43 12.00 -20.75
C HIS A 41 0.33 13.18 -20.12
N MET A 42 1.24 12.90 -19.19
CA MET A 42 2.00 13.92 -18.45
C MET A 42 2.86 14.81 -19.36
N SER A 43 3.36 14.29 -20.48
CA SER A 43 4.13 15.10 -21.44
C SER A 43 3.29 16.13 -22.18
N LYS A 44 1.96 15.92 -22.28
CA LYS A 44 1.04 16.79 -23.02
C LYS A 44 0.26 17.75 -22.13
N ALA A 45 0.04 17.35 -20.87
CA ALA A 45 -0.70 18.18 -19.93
C ALA A 45 0.08 19.48 -19.57
N SER A 46 -0.64 20.60 -19.53
CA SER A 46 -0.09 21.87 -19.08
C SER A 46 0.31 21.81 -17.59
N VAL A 47 1.18 22.73 -17.16
CA VAL A 47 1.58 22.83 -15.74
C VAL A 47 0.38 23.09 -14.84
N THR A 48 -0.56 23.93 -15.27
CA THR A 48 -1.79 24.24 -14.53
C THR A 48 -2.70 23.02 -14.44
N THR A 49 -2.88 22.27 -15.53
CA THR A 49 -3.66 21.02 -15.54
C THR A 49 -3.07 19.98 -14.58
N LYS A 50 -1.73 19.82 -14.57
CA LYS A 50 -1.05 18.90 -13.64
C LYS A 50 -1.26 19.31 -12.19
N ALA A 51 -1.06 20.59 -11.87
CA ALA A 51 -1.26 21.12 -10.52
C ALA A 51 -2.71 20.94 -10.06
N ALA A 52 -3.68 21.20 -10.93
CA ALA A 52 -5.10 20.98 -10.66
C ALA A 52 -5.41 19.49 -10.42
N ALA A 53 -4.88 18.58 -11.24
CA ALA A 53 -5.04 17.14 -11.05
C ALA A 53 -4.48 16.67 -9.70
N THR A 54 -3.29 17.14 -9.31
CA THR A 54 -2.72 16.87 -7.99
C THR A 54 -3.61 17.38 -6.87
N ALA A 55 -4.08 18.63 -6.96
CA ALA A 55 -4.91 19.24 -5.93
C ALA A 55 -6.25 18.50 -5.74
N LEU A 56 -6.90 18.09 -6.85
CA LEU A 56 -8.14 17.30 -6.82
C LEU A 56 -7.92 15.96 -6.11
N LEU A 57 -6.87 15.23 -6.46
CA LEU A 57 -6.56 13.93 -5.86
C LEU A 57 -6.14 14.03 -4.39
N SER A 58 -5.41 15.09 -4.02
CA SER A 58 -4.99 15.32 -2.63
C SER A 58 -6.19 15.62 -1.72
N LYS A 59 -7.21 16.34 -2.21
CA LYS A 59 -8.38 16.70 -1.42
C LYS A 59 -9.17 15.48 -0.94
N ASP A 60 -9.23 14.42 -1.76
CA ASP A 60 -9.96 13.19 -1.44
C ASP A 60 -9.12 12.17 -0.62
N SER A 61 -7.81 12.39 -0.51
CA SER A 61 -6.86 11.46 0.12
C SER A 61 -6.65 11.72 1.62
N VAL A 62 -6.93 12.94 2.10
CA VAL A 62 -6.84 13.29 3.53
C VAL A 62 -8.14 12.89 4.24
N LYS A 63 -8.30 11.57 4.45
CA LYS A 63 -9.41 11.04 5.25
C LYS A 63 -9.05 11.09 6.74
N PRO A 64 -9.98 11.48 7.63
CA PRO A 64 -9.72 11.50 9.08
C PRO A 64 -9.32 10.13 9.62
N ALA A 65 -9.78 9.04 9.00
CA ALA A 65 -9.36 7.67 9.32
C ALA A 65 -7.86 7.40 9.08
N ASN A 66 -7.27 8.01 8.03
CA ASN A 66 -5.85 7.84 7.74
C ASN A 66 -4.99 8.59 8.77
N LEU A 67 -5.47 9.76 9.23
CA LEU A 67 -4.82 10.54 10.28
C LEU A 67 -4.85 9.79 11.62
N THR A 68 -6.01 9.29 12.06
CA THR A 68 -6.10 8.50 13.30
C THR A 68 -5.27 7.23 13.25
N ALA A 69 -5.20 6.53 12.10
CA ALA A 69 -4.34 5.37 11.94
C ALA A 69 -2.85 5.74 12.10
N THR A 70 -2.38 6.81 11.47
CA THR A 70 -0.98 7.26 11.62
C THR A 70 -0.65 7.69 13.06
N THR A 71 -1.55 8.39 13.74
CA THR A 71 -1.37 8.78 15.16
C THR A 71 -1.36 7.57 16.08
N MET A 72 -2.26 6.61 15.88
CA MET A 72 -2.32 5.38 16.67
C MET A 72 -1.05 4.52 16.49
N LEU A 73 -0.52 4.43 15.27
CA LEU A 73 0.74 3.72 15.00
C LEU A 73 1.92 4.37 15.72
N ALA A 74 2.02 5.71 15.71
CA ALA A 74 3.05 6.42 16.45
C ALA A 74 2.93 6.16 17.97
N TRP A 75 1.71 6.13 18.52
CA TRP A 75 1.47 5.81 19.93
C TRP A 75 1.83 4.36 20.29
N GLN A 76 1.55 3.39 19.42
CA GLN A 76 1.93 2.00 19.65
C GLN A 76 3.46 1.81 19.62
N GLN A 77 4.15 2.50 18.70
CA GLN A 77 5.62 2.45 18.63
C GLN A 77 6.27 3.02 19.90
N THR A 78 5.78 4.16 20.40
CA THR A 78 6.30 4.75 21.64
C THR A 78 6.03 3.87 22.85
N LEU A 79 4.82 3.32 22.99
CA LEU A 79 4.49 2.39 24.09
C LEU A 79 5.35 1.12 24.06
N THR A 80 5.61 0.57 22.87
CA THR A 80 6.42 -0.64 22.71
C THR A 80 7.89 -0.37 23.08
N ALA A 81 8.43 0.79 22.70
CA ALA A 81 9.79 1.20 23.08
C ALA A 81 9.95 1.40 24.59
N VAL A 82 8.92 1.90 25.28
CA VAL A 82 8.92 2.04 26.74
C VAL A 82 8.84 0.67 27.43
N ARG A 83 7.98 -0.23 26.93
CA ARG A 83 7.82 -1.60 27.47
C ARG A 83 9.10 -2.44 27.30
N SER A 84 9.79 -2.34 26.17
CA SER A 84 11.05 -3.06 25.94
C SER A 84 12.18 -2.59 26.88
N ARG A 85 12.25 -1.28 27.18
CA ARG A 85 13.18 -0.73 28.19
C ARG A 85 12.88 -1.23 29.60
N ARG A 86 11.60 -1.35 29.99
CA ARG A 86 11.20 -1.89 31.30
C ARG A 86 11.58 -3.37 31.44
N ARG A 87 11.38 -4.17 30.38
CA ARG A 87 11.77 -5.59 30.35
C ARG A 87 13.29 -5.78 30.47
N ARG A 88 14.10 -4.88 29.89
CA ARG A 88 15.57 -4.91 29.98
C ARG A 88 16.10 -4.47 31.36
N ARG A 89 15.30 -3.74 32.15
CA ARG A 89 15.63 -3.28 33.51
C ARG A 89 15.26 -4.25 34.63
N GLN A 90 14.70 -5.42 34.32
CA GLN A 90 14.41 -6.45 35.33
C GLN A 90 15.47 -7.56 35.26
N PRO A 91 16.62 -7.42 35.96
CA PRO A 91 17.54 -8.53 36.16
C PRO A 91 16.95 -9.50 37.19
N GLU A 92 16.78 -10.75 36.76
CA GLU A 92 16.68 -11.99 37.52
C GLU A 92 16.70 -11.84 39.06
N SER A 93 15.53 -11.67 39.69
CA SER A 93 15.36 -11.80 41.14
C SER A 93 14.81 -13.18 41.53
N ASN A 94 15.18 -14.24 40.80
CA ASN A 94 14.70 -15.62 41.06
C ASN A 94 15.87 -16.61 41.09
N ILE A 95 16.77 -16.48 42.08
CA ILE A 95 17.73 -17.55 42.44
C ILE A 95 17.84 -17.72 43.96
N SER A 96 16.73 -17.64 44.70
CA SER A 96 16.72 -17.88 46.15
C SER A 96 15.54 -18.75 46.59
N THR A 97 15.44 -19.97 46.05
CA THR A 97 14.62 -21.04 46.68
C THR A 97 15.13 -22.47 46.39
N LYS A 98 16.38 -22.66 45.98
CA LYS A 98 16.96 -24.00 45.77
C LYS A 98 18.35 -24.19 46.39
N LEU A 99 18.58 -23.61 47.57
CA LEU A 99 19.78 -23.94 48.34
C LEU A 99 19.57 -23.75 49.86
N SER A 100 18.65 -24.50 50.46
CA SER A 100 18.68 -24.73 51.91
C SER A 100 17.86 -25.98 52.25
N LEU A 101 18.51 -27.15 52.16
CA LEU A 101 18.28 -28.34 53.01
C LEU A 101 19.12 -29.53 52.50
N ARG A 102 20.43 -29.33 52.43
CA ARG A 102 21.41 -30.40 52.64
C ARG A 102 22.43 -29.87 53.62
N LYS A 103 22.31 -30.28 54.88
CA LYS A 103 23.41 -30.17 55.85
C LYS A 103 23.66 -31.56 56.42
N PRO A 104 24.81 -32.18 56.12
CA PRO A 104 25.26 -33.41 56.77
C PRO A 104 26.19 -33.09 57.95
N ARG A 105 26.23 -33.96 58.98
CA ARG A 105 27.35 -34.22 59.93
C ARG A 105 26.90 -35.13 61.11
N PRO A 106 27.82 -35.76 61.88
CA PRO A 106 28.82 -36.77 61.50
C PRO A 106 28.89 -37.97 62.51
N THR A 107 29.77 -38.93 62.19
CA THR A 107 30.22 -40.15 62.91
C THR A 107 29.18 -41.20 63.25
#